data_AF-A0A924QGE5-F1
#
_entry.id   AF-A0A924QGE5-F1
#
_cell.length_a   1.000
_cell.length_b   1.000
_cell.length_c   1.000
_cell.angle_alpha   90.00
_cell.angle_beta   90.00
_cell.angle_gamma   90.00
#
_symmetry.space_group_name_H-M   'P 1'
#
loop_
_entity.id
_entity.type
_entity.pdbx_description
1 polymer ?
#
loop_
_entity_poly.entity_id
_entity_poly.type
_entity_poly.pdbx_seq_one_letter_code
_entity_poly.pdbx_strand_id
1 'polypeptide(L)' 'AAAGKDLHAIYKDTHAAMKPRYGNWVIFDHCMPFDVTRALDEATQHLDPRIWTAERDKAMWLALET' A
#
# COMPACT_ATOMS: atom_id res chain seq x y z
N ALA A 1 -7.02 -10.24 0.31
CA ALA A 1 -6.33 -10.51 1.60
C ALA A 1 -7.18 -11.45 2.45
N ALA A 2 -6.64 -12.62 2.84
CA ALA A 2 -7.41 -13.65 3.56
C ALA A 2 -8.00 -13.19 4.90
N ALA A 3 -7.42 -12.14 5.51
CA ALA A 3 -7.84 -11.59 6.80
C ALA A 3 -8.88 -10.47 6.73
N GLY A 4 -9.34 -10.05 5.54
CA GLY A 4 -10.39 -9.02 5.40
C GLY A 4 -10.03 -7.61 5.90
N LYS A 5 -8.75 -7.31 6.08
CA LYS A 5 -8.25 -5.99 6.52
C LYS A 5 -8.40 -4.95 5.41
N ASP A 6 -8.65 -3.70 5.81
CA ASP A 6 -8.59 -2.54 4.92
C ASP A 6 -7.15 -2.13 4.58
N LEU A 7 -7.01 -1.16 3.67
CA LEU A 7 -5.71 -0.69 3.20
C LEU A 7 -4.88 -0.05 4.32
N HIS A 8 -5.50 0.76 5.19
CA HIS A 8 -4.83 1.42 6.31
C HIS A 8 -4.21 0.41 7.28
N ALA A 9 -4.96 -0.61 7.70
CA ALA A 9 -4.48 -1.66 8.59
C ALA A 9 -3.34 -2.47 7.93
N ILE A 10 -3.49 -2.83 6.65
CA ILE A 10 -2.45 -3.56 5.91
C ILE A 10 -1.17 -2.71 5.80
N TYR A 11 -1.29 -1.41 5.52
CA TYR A 11 -0.16 -0.50 5.45
C TYR A 11 0.61 -0.45 6.77
N LYS A 12 -0.09 -0.28 7.91
CA LYS A 12 0.56 -0.22 9.23
C LYS A 12 1.30 -1.50 9.58
N ASP A 13 0.66 -2.64 9.37
CA ASP A 13 1.27 -3.95 9.64
C ASP A 13 2.51 -4.18 8.76
N THR A 14 2.40 -3.85 7.46
CA THR A 14 3.50 -4.03 6.52
C THR A 14 4.65 -3.07 6.81
N HIS A 15 4.36 -1.80 7.10
CA HIS A 15 5.36 -0.81 7.48
C HIS A 15 6.12 -1.25 8.73
N ALA A 16 5.41 -1.65 9.78
CA ALA A 16 6.02 -2.12 11.03
C ALA A 16 6.91 -3.36 10.81
N ALA A 17 6.50 -4.29 9.94
CA ALA A 17 7.28 -5.47 9.62
C ALA A 17 8.54 -5.18 8.78
N MET A 18 8.45 -4.22 7.84
CA MET A 18 9.54 -3.92 6.88
C MET A 18 10.56 -2.91 7.42
N LYS A 19 10.13 -1.98 8.29
CA LYS A 19 10.95 -0.89 8.83
C LYS A 19 12.26 -1.36 9.49
N PRO A 20 12.32 -2.46 10.27
CA PRO A 20 13.57 -2.91 10.89
C PRO A 20 14.68 -3.25 9.88
N ARG A 21 14.31 -3.69 8.67
CA ARG A 21 15.26 -4.12 7.64
C ARG A 21 15.51 -3.06 6.58
N TYR A 22 14.50 -2.30 6.21
CA TYR A 22 14.55 -1.39 5.06
C TYR A 22 14.34 0.08 5.42
N GLY A 23 13.98 0.40 6.66
CA GLY A 23 13.60 1.74 7.08
C GLY A 23 14.73 2.78 7.04
N ASN A 24 15.98 2.36 6.82
CA ASN A 24 17.12 3.25 6.64
C ASN A 24 17.30 3.72 5.17
N TRP A 25 16.57 3.15 4.22
CA TRP A 25 16.64 3.56 2.82
C TRP A 25 15.90 4.87 2.59
N VAL A 26 16.53 5.77 1.83
CA VAL A 26 16.10 7.17 1.64
C VAL A 26 14.69 7.33 1.05
N ILE A 27 14.18 6.31 0.35
CA ILE A 27 12.88 6.34 -0.31
C ILE A 27 11.84 5.46 0.39
N PHE A 28 12.22 4.77 1.48
CA PHE A 28 11.38 3.76 2.12
C PHE A 28 9.98 4.30 2.45
N ASP A 29 9.89 5.33 3.31
CA ASP A 29 8.59 5.86 3.73
C ASP A 29 7.78 6.43 2.55
N HIS A 30 8.45 6.94 1.52
CA HIS A 30 7.79 7.51 0.35
C HIS A 30 7.16 6.44 -0.55
N CYS A 31 7.83 5.30 -0.76
CA CYS A 31 7.35 4.23 -1.64
C CYS A 31 6.31 3.33 -0.99
N MET A 32 6.35 3.15 0.34
CA MET A 32 5.51 2.18 1.05
C MET A 32 3.99 2.30 0.76
N PRO A 33 3.37 3.50 0.71
CA PRO A 33 1.96 3.65 0.33
C PRO A 33 1.62 3.03 -1.03
N PHE A 34 2.49 3.22 -2.02
CA PHE A 34 2.29 2.77 -3.39
C PHE A 34 2.52 1.26 -3.51
N ASP A 35 3.62 0.77 -2.92
CA ASP A 35 3.99 -0.65 -2.96
C ASP A 35 2.93 -1.52 -2.28
N VAL A 36 2.46 -1.11 -1.10
CA VAL A 36 1.41 -1.83 -0.36
C VAL A 36 0.10 -1.84 -1.14
N THR A 37 -0.30 -0.69 -1.71
CA THR A 37 -1.51 -0.60 -2.51
C THR A 37 -1.43 -1.51 -3.74
N ARG A 38 -0.28 -1.55 -4.41
CA ARG A 38 -0.05 -2.43 -5.56
C ARG A 38 -0.11 -3.91 -5.17
N ALA A 39 0.51 -4.28 -4.04
CA ALA A 39 0.47 -5.64 -3.52
C ALA A 39 -0.96 -6.07 -3.14
N LEU A 40 -1.76 -5.16 -2.58
CA LEU A 40 -3.16 -5.42 -2.29
C LEU A 40 -3.99 -5.64 -3.55
N ASP A 41 -3.80 -4.80 -4.57
CA ASP A 41 -4.42 -4.94 -5.90
C ASP A 41 -4.15 -6.33 -6.48
N GLU A 42 -2.88 -6.76 -6.48
CA GLU A 42 -2.43 -8.06 -7.01
C GLU A 42 -3.04 -9.24 -6.24
N ALA A 43 -3.06 -9.14 -4.91
CA ALA A 43 -3.56 -10.20 -4.03
C ALA A 43 -5.09 -10.27 -3.95
N THR A 44 -5.83 -9.44 -4.69
CA THR A 44 -7.30 -9.38 -4.62
C THR A 44 -7.98 -9.48 -5.98
N GLN A 45 -7.97 -8.40 -6.78
CA GLN A 45 -8.83 -8.29 -7.97
C GLN A 45 -8.08 -7.82 -9.22
N HIS A 46 -6.84 -7.36 -9.09
CA HIS A 46 -6.09 -6.71 -10.15
C HIS A 46 -4.69 -7.32 -10.26
N LEU A 47 -4.64 -8.49 -10.90
CA LEU A 47 -3.40 -9.19 -11.21
C LEU A 47 -2.47 -8.28 -12.02
N ASP A 48 -2.99 -7.70 -13.10
CA ASP A 48 -2.24 -6.77 -13.95
C ASP A 48 -2.23 -5.34 -13.39
N PRO A 49 -1.16 -4.56 -13.66
CA PRO A 49 -1.10 -3.15 -13.28
C PRO A 49 -2.25 -2.34 -13.87
N ARG A 50 -2.78 -1.43 -13.06
CA ARG A 50 -3.81 -0.47 -13.49
C ARG A 50 -3.18 0.87 -13.84
N ILE A 51 -3.82 1.59 -14.75
CA ILE A 51 -3.43 2.98 -15.06
C ILE A 51 -3.55 3.84 -13.80
N TRP A 52 -2.52 4.63 -13.53
CA TRP A 52 -2.54 5.59 -12.43
C TRP A 52 -3.29 6.86 -12.87
N THR A 53 -4.50 7.06 -12.34
CA THR A 53 -5.31 8.25 -12.59
C THR A 53 -5.38 9.16 -11.36
N ALA A 54 -5.75 10.42 -11.55
CA ALA A 54 -5.89 11.39 -10.46
C ALA A 54 -6.98 10.98 -9.45
N GLU A 55 -8.05 10.34 -9.90
CA GLU A 55 -9.12 9.83 -9.05
C GLU A 55 -8.62 8.69 -8.17
N ARG A 56 -7.82 7.77 -8.74
CA ARG A 56 -7.26 6.63 -8.02
C ARG A 56 -6.24 7.08 -6.98
N ASP A 57 -5.41 8.08 -7.30
CA ASP A 57 -4.46 8.67 -6.38
C ASP A 57 -5.18 9.21 -5.12
N LYS A 58 -6.21 10.03 -5.31
CA LYS A 58 -7.03 10.56 -4.20
C LYS A 58 -7.71 9.45 -3.40
N ALA A 59 -8.25 8.44 -4.07
CA ALA A 59 -8.91 7.32 -3.40
C ALA A 59 -7.95 6.51 -2.53
N MET A 60 -6.72 6.27 -3.02
CA MET A 60 -5.67 5.59 -2.24
C MET A 60 -5.30 6.39 -1.00
N TRP A 61 -5.03 7.70 -1.15
CA TRP A 61 -4.68 8.54 0.00
C TRP A 61 -5.79 8.63 1.03
N LEU A 62 -7.05 8.80 0.59
CA LEU A 62 -8.20 8.78 1.50
C LEU A 62 -8.26 7.47 2.28
N ALA A 63 -8.11 6.32 1.61
CA ALA A 63 -8.13 5.01 2.24
C ALA A 63 -6.92 4.72 3.16
N LEU A 64 -5.85 5.52 3.09
CA LEU A 64 -4.71 5.46 4.01
C LEU A 64 -4.87 6.40 5.20
N GLU A 65 -5.71 7.42 5.11
CA GLU A 65 -5.94 8.41 6.16
C GLU A 65 -7.16 8.07 7.05
N THR A 66 -8.10 7.29 6.54
CA THR A 66 -9.32 6.83 7.24
C THR A 66 -9.18 5.41 7.75
#